data_AF-A0A6P0DVJ3-F1
#
_entry.id   AF-A0A6P0DVJ3-F1
#
_cell.length_a   1.000
_cell.length_b   1.000
_cell.length_c   1.000
_cell.angle_alpha   90.00
_cell.angle_beta   90.00
_cell.angle_gamma   90.00
#
_symmetry.space_group_name_H-M   'P 1'
#
loop_
_entity.id
_entity.type
_entity.pdbx_description
1 polymer ?
#
loop_
_entity_poly.entity_id
_entity_poly.type
_entity_poly.pdbx_seq_one_letter_code
_entity_poly.pdbx_strand_id
1 'polypeptide(L)'
;MIILDTNVISELLTPAPNAAVIGWFAAQHPTSIFTTAVTEAEILYGLRLLPEGRRRRDLEAAILLIFSEDIGGRVLPFDRDASNVYAAIVTDRRKAGRPISQFDAQIAA
;
A
#
# COMPACT_ATOMS: atom_id res chain seq x y z
N MET A 1 -5.77 0.51 14.08
CA MET A 1 -4.84 0.88 13.00
C MET A 1 -4.93 -0.18 11.93
N ILE A 2 -5.13 0.23 10.68
CA ILE A 2 -5.24 -0.65 9.51
C ILE A 2 -4.19 -0.17 8.51
N ILE A 3 -3.38 -1.09 8.00
CA ILE A 3 -2.40 -0.82 6.94
C ILE A 3 -3.02 -1.29 5.63
N LEU A 4 -3.23 -0.36 4.69
CA LEU A 4 -3.70 -0.66 3.35
C LEU A 4 -2.55 -1.15 2.50
N ASP A 5 -2.81 -2.26 1.82
CA ASP A 5 -1.95 -2.83 0.82
C ASP A 5 -2.26 -2.25 -0.57
N THR A 6 -1.36 -2.47 -1.53
CA THR A 6 -1.39 -1.97 -2.91
C THR A 6 -2.70 -2.32 -3.61
N ASN A 7 -3.25 -3.50 -3.37
CA ASN A 7 -4.49 -3.95 -4.00
C ASN A 7 -5.71 -3.12 -3.59
N VAL A 8 -5.85 -2.75 -2.32
CA VAL A 8 -6.97 -1.95 -1.81
C VAL A 8 -6.88 -0.54 -2.36
N ILE A 9 -5.69 0.08 -2.31
CA ILE A 9 -5.50 1.44 -2.84
C ILE A 9 -5.73 1.47 -4.35
N SER A 10 -5.24 0.46 -5.08
CA SER A 10 -5.47 0.33 -6.53
C SER A 10 -6.96 0.16 -6.87
N GLU A 11 -7.71 -0.56 -6.04
CA GLU A 11 -9.16 -0.71 -6.20
C GLU A 11 -9.88 0.64 -6.01
N LEU A 12 -9.47 1.47 -5.04
CA LEU A 12 -10.04 2.81 -4.85
C LEU A 12 -9.83 3.74 -6.06
N LEU A 13 -8.80 3.47 -6.87
CA LEU A 13 -8.43 4.24 -8.05
C LEU A 13 -9.05 3.72 -9.36
N THR A 14 -9.72 2.56 -9.34
CA THR A 14 -10.29 1.97 -10.55
C THR A 14 -11.60 2.67 -10.94
N PRO A 15 -11.95 2.79 -12.24
CA PRO A 15 -13.17 3.48 -12.66
C PRO A 15 -14.48 2.86 -12.15
N ALA A 16 -14.48 1.57 -11.83
CA ALA A 16 -15.64 0.83 -11.34
C ALA A 16 -15.22 -0.06 -10.15
N PRO A 17 -15.02 0.53 -8.96
CA PRO A 17 -14.52 -0.20 -7.80
C PRO A 17 -15.55 -1.18 -7.25
N ASN A 18 -15.06 -2.25 -6.63
CA ASN A 18 -15.89 -3.18 -5.89
C ASN A 18 -16.60 -2.47 -4.73
N ALA A 19 -17.94 -2.48 -4.76
CA ALA A 19 -18.76 -1.81 -3.76
C ALA A 19 -18.49 -2.29 -2.32
N ALA A 20 -18.08 -3.55 -2.13
CA ALA A 20 -17.73 -4.07 -0.81
C ALA A 20 -16.45 -3.43 -0.26
N VAL A 21 -15.45 -3.18 -1.11
CA VAL A 21 -14.20 -2.52 -0.73
C VAL A 21 -14.45 -1.05 -0.38
N ILE A 22 -15.26 -0.37 -1.18
CA ILE A 22 -15.65 1.03 -0.93
C ILE A 22 -16.45 1.15 0.37
N GLY A 23 -17.44 0.28 0.57
CA GLY A 23 -18.25 0.26 1.79
C GLY A 23 -17.42 -0.03 3.03
N TRP A 24 -16.46 -0.97 2.94
CA TRP A 24 -15.52 -1.24 4.01
C TRP A 24 -14.62 -0.05 4.30
N PHE A 25 -14.04 0.59 3.28
CA PHE A 25 -13.15 1.74 3.44
C PHE A 25 -13.88 2.93 4.07
N ALA A 26 -15.08 3.25 3.60
CA ALA A 26 -15.92 4.32 4.12
C ALA A 26 -16.36 4.11 5.58
N ALA A 27 -16.36 2.87 6.07
CA ALA A 27 -16.68 2.55 7.46
C ALA A 27 -15.50 2.73 8.42
N GLN A 28 -14.27 2.94 7.90
CA GLN A 28 -13.08 3.11 8.75
C GLN A 28 -12.94 4.56 9.21
N HIS A 29 -12.40 4.75 10.42
CA HIS A 29 -12.06 6.08 10.88
C HIS A 29 -10.83 6.60 10.11
N PRO A 30 -10.84 7.81 9.51
CA PRO A 30 -9.75 8.27 8.64
C PRO A 30 -8.37 8.25 9.31
N THR A 31 -8.29 8.60 10.58
CA THR A 31 -7.02 8.60 11.34
C THR A 31 -6.51 7.21 11.72
N SER A 32 -7.30 6.17 11.46
CA SER A 32 -6.93 4.78 11.74
C SER A 32 -6.36 4.05 10.52
N ILE A 33 -6.39 4.69 9.35
CA ILE A 33 -5.91 4.17 8.07
C ILE A 33 -4.50 4.65 7.79
N PHE A 34 -3.63 3.71 7.48
CA PHE A 34 -2.22 3.90 7.16
C PHE A 34 -1.88 3.09 5.92
N THR A 35 -0.70 3.33 5.37
CA THR A 35 -0.07 2.45 4.39
C THR A 35 1.45 2.46 4.59
N THR A 36 2.22 1.80 3.75
CA THR A 36 3.68 1.74 3.87
C THR A 36 4.35 2.46 2.70
N ALA A 37 5.57 2.92 2.91
CA ALA A 37 6.42 3.43 1.83
C ALA A 37 6.70 2.36 0.75
N VAL A 38 6.60 1.07 1.10
CA VAL A 38 6.70 -0.04 0.15
C VAL A 38 5.49 -0.07 -0.78
N THR A 39 4.28 -0.02 -0.22
CA THR A 39 3.02 0.08 -0.98
C THR A 39 2.99 1.33 -1.86
N GLU A 40 3.43 2.49 -1.34
CA GLU A 40 3.56 3.71 -2.13
C GLU A 40 4.53 3.51 -3.31
N ALA A 41 5.68 2.88 -3.09
CA ALA A 41 6.65 2.59 -4.15
C ALA A 41 6.07 1.66 -5.23
N GLU A 42 5.29 0.64 -4.86
CA GLU A 42 4.62 -0.26 -5.82
C GLU A 42 3.61 0.50 -6.70
N ILE A 43 2.81 1.38 -6.09
CA ILE A 43 1.83 2.21 -6.82
C ILE A 43 2.53 3.17 -7.78
N LEU A 44 3.57 3.87 -7.31
CA LEU A 44 4.35 4.79 -8.13
C LEU A 44 5.09 4.07 -9.26
N TYR A 45 5.58 2.85 -9.02
CA TYR A 45 6.17 2.01 -10.05
C TYR A 45 5.14 1.66 -11.13
N GLY A 46 3.96 1.16 -10.74
CA GLY A 46 2.88 0.85 -11.67
C GLY A 46 2.42 2.05 -12.49
N LEU A 47 2.32 3.23 -11.87
CA LEU A 47 2.02 4.49 -12.54
C LEU A 47 3.07 4.84 -13.60
N ARG A 48 4.36 4.70 -13.27
CA ARG A 48 5.48 5.06 -14.16
C ARG A 48 5.64 4.09 -15.34
N LEU A 49 5.11 2.88 -15.25
CA LEU A 49 5.05 1.95 -16.40
C LEU A 49 4.03 2.38 -17.47
N LEU A 50 3.08 3.26 -17.15
CA LEU A 50 2.10 3.74 -18.12
C LEU A 50 2.77 4.71 -19.12
N PRO A 51 2.44 4.60 -20.42
CA PRO A 51 2.83 5.59 -21.42
C PRO A 51 2.36 6.99 -21.00
N GLU A 52 3.15 8.01 -21.35
CA GLU A 52 2.74 9.38 -21.15
C GLU A 52 1.43 9.67 -21.90
N GLY A 53 0.47 10.26 -21.20
CA GLY A 53 -0.87 10.47 -21.75
C GLY A 53 -1.85 10.92 -20.69
N ARG A 54 -3.11 11.12 -21.12
CA ARG A 54 -4.20 11.57 -20.25
C ARG A 54 -4.39 10.61 -19.06
N ARG A 55 -4.48 9.31 -19.33
CA ARG A 55 -4.67 8.28 -18.30
C ARG A 55 -3.61 8.32 -17.19
N ARG A 56 -2.33 8.45 -17.55
CA ARG A 56 -1.24 8.53 -16.56
C ARG A 56 -1.36 9.80 -15.71
N ARG A 57 -1.61 10.96 -16.32
CA ARG A 57 -1.77 12.23 -15.60
C ARG A 57 -2.94 12.21 -14.64
N ASP A 58 -4.07 11.65 -15.07
CA ASP A 58 -5.28 11.57 -14.24
C ASP A 58 -5.03 10.66 -13.02
N LEU A 59 -4.37 9.52 -13.21
CA LEU A 59 -3.97 8.63 -12.11
C LEU A 59 -2.94 9.26 -11.19
N GLU A 60 -1.95 9.98 -11.74
CA GLU A 60 -0.94 10.69 -10.97
C GLU A 60 -1.56 11.74 -10.05
N ALA A 61 -2.52 12.52 -10.56
CA ALA A 61 -3.26 13.49 -9.76
C ALA A 61 -4.09 12.82 -8.65
N ALA A 62 -4.75 11.70 -8.94
CA ALA A 62 -5.53 10.96 -7.94
C ALA A 62 -4.65 10.34 -6.85
N ILE A 63 -3.50 9.76 -7.22
CA ILE A 63 -2.53 9.19 -6.28
C ILE A 63 -1.96 10.27 -5.35
N LEU A 64 -1.62 11.44 -5.89
CA LEU A 64 -1.14 12.56 -5.09
C LEU A 64 -2.16 13.00 -4.04
N LEU A 65 -3.44 13.07 -4.38
CA LEU A 65 -4.51 13.41 -3.42
C LEU A 65 -4.61 12.36 -2.31
N ILE A 66 -4.57 11.07 -2.65
CA ILE A 66 -4.62 10.00 -1.64
C ILE A 66 -3.46 10.13 -0.64
N PHE A 67 -2.22 10.27 -1.12
CA PHE A 67 -1.07 10.28 -0.21
C PHE A 67 -0.87 11.60 0.53
N SER A 68 -1.27 12.73 -0.05
CA SER A 68 -1.10 14.04 0.59
C SER A 68 -2.28 14.44 1.49
N GLU A 69 -3.51 14.06 1.14
CA GLU A 69 -4.73 14.46 1.84
C GLU A 69 -5.33 13.30 2.65
N ASP A 70 -5.70 12.19 2.00
CA ASP A 70 -6.42 11.09 2.65
C ASP A 70 -5.53 10.29 3.63
N ILE A 71 -4.24 10.16 3.31
CA ILE A 71 -3.24 9.42 4.08
C ILE A 71 -2.04 10.33 4.44
N GLY A 72 -2.24 11.66 4.37
CA GLY A 72 -1.22 12.65 4.71
C GLY A 72 -0.61 12.40 6.09
N GLY A 73 0.71 12.12 6.12
CA GLY A 73 1.45 11.82 7.35
C GLY A 73 1.22 10.42 7.94
N ARG A 74 0.54 9.52 7.21
CA ARG A 74 0.23 8.13 7.63
C ARG A 74 0.83 7.07 6.70
N VAL A 75 1.88 7.44 5.97
CA VAL A 75 2.73 6.51 5.22
C VAL A 75 3.89 6.08 6.12
N LEU A 76 3.91 4.82 6.52
CA LEU A 76 4.89 4.27 7.44
C LEU A 76 6.19 3.90 6.70
N PRO A 77 7.36 4.32 7.18
CA PRO A 77 8.64 3.95 6.57
C PRO A 77 9.01 2.50 6.90
N PHE A 78 9.80 1.87 6.04
CA PHE A 78 10.54 0.67 6.41
C PHE A 78 11.87 1.09 7.04
N ASP A 79 11.89 1.17 8.37
CA ASP A 79 13.02 1.68 9.14
C ASP A 79 13.85 0.55 9.81
N ARG A 80 14.74 0.94 10.73
CA ARG A 80 15.61 0.00 11.43
C ARG A 80 14.83 -0.98 12.31
N ASP A 81 13.76 -0.54 12.94
CA ASP A 81 12.97 -1.39 13.81
C ASP A 81 12.18 -2.40 12.97
N ALA A 82 11.56 -1.94 11.87
CA ALA A 82 10.92 -2.82 10.89
C ALA A 82 11.91 -3.84 10.30
N SER A 83 13.16 -3.45 10.05
CA SER A 83 14.17 -4.37 9.50
C SER A 83 14.49 -5.57 10.42
N ASN A 84 14.42 -5.38 11.74
CA ASN A 84 14.62 -6.46 12.70
C ASN A 84 13.42 -7.42 12.71
N VAL A 85 12.20 -6.87 12.68
CA VAL A 85 10.95 -7.67 12.63
C VAL A 85 10.87 -8.45 11.32
N TYR A 86 11.22 -7.82 10.20
CA TYR A 86 11.32 -8.47 8.88
C TYR A 86 12.21 -9.72 8.92
N ALA A 87 13.39 -9.63 9.52
CA ALA A 87 14.32 -10.75 9.60
C ALA A 87 13.72 -11.93 10.39
N ALA A 88 13.04 -11.65 11.49
CA ALA A 88 12.32 -12.66 12.27
C ALA A 88 11.22 -13.32 11.42
N ILE A 89 10.34 -12.53 10.79
CA ILE A 89 9.22 -13.03 9.96
C ILE A 89 9.73 -13.95 8.85
N VAL A 90 10.70 -13.50 8.06
CA VAL A 90 11.18 -14.26 6.90
C VAL A 90 11.86 -15.55 7.32
N THR A 91 12.67 -15.51 8.38
CA THR A 91 13.38 -16.71 8.85
C THR A 91 12.42 -17.75 9.46
N ASP A 92 11.43 -17.32 10.23
CA ASP A 92 10.43 -18.21 10.82
C ASP A 92 9.53 -18.82 9.75
N ARG A 93 9.06 -18.02 8.79
CA ARG A 93 8.30 -18.49 7.60
C ARG A 93 9.08 -19.53 6.81
N ARG A 94 10.38 -19.31 6.59
CA ARG A 94 11.26 -20.25 5.89
C ARG A 94 11.45 -21.55 6.68
N LYS A 95 11.70 -21.48 8.00
CA LYS A 95 11.81 -22.67 8.87
C LYS A 95 10.53 -23.50 8.88
N ALA A 96 9.37 -22.84 8.80
CA ALA A 96 8.07 -23.48 8.72
C ALA A 96 7.71 -24.03 7.32
N GLY A 97 8.61 -23.96 6.34
CA GLY A 97 8.36 -24.44 4.97
C GLY A 97 7.33 -23.60 4.19
N ARG A 98 7.05 -22.38 4.64
CA ARG A 98 6.05 -21.46 4.07
C ARG A 98 6.71 -20.11 3.77
N PRO A 99 7.61 -20.02 2.76
CA PRO A 99 8.28 -18.76 2.45
C PRO A 99 7.28 -17.64 2.13
N ILE A 100 7.73 -16.40 2.28
CA ILE A 100 6.98 -15.17 2.02
C ILE A 100 7.78 -14.31 1.03
N SER A 101 7.11 -13.51 0.20
CA SER A 101 7.80 -12.58 -0.70
C SER A 101 8.48 -11.46 0.09
N GLN A 102 9.45 -10.78 -0.53
CA GLN A 102 10.20 -9.71 0.14
C GLN A 102 9.30 -8.50 0.45
N PHE A 103 8.47 -8.06 -0.49
CA PHE A 103 7.57 -6.92 -0.27
C PHE A 103 6.49 -7.24 0.76
N ASP A 104 5.85 -8.42 0.69
CA ASP A 104 4.88 -8.84 1.71
C ASP A 104 5.50 -8.89 3.11
N ALA A 105 6.76 -9.34 3.21
CA ALA A 105 7.46 -9.37 4.48
C ALA A 105 7.85 -7.98 4.99
N GLN A 106 8.14 -7.02 4.10
CA GLN A 106 8.39 -5.63 4.50
C GLN A 106 7.10 -4.93 4.95
N ILE A 107 5.96 -5.22 4.32
CA ILE A 107 4.65 -4.68 4.71
C ILE A 107 4.17 -5.29 6.03
N ALA A 108 4.49 -6.57 6.28
CA ALA A 108 4.12 -7.28 7.49
C ALA A 108 4.98 -6.96 8.73
N ALA A 109 6.14 -6.32 8.54
CA ALA A 109 7.12 -6.02 9.58
C ALA A 109 6.89 -4.63 10.19
#